data_AF-A0AA51UF47-F1
#
_entry.id   AF-A0AA51UF47-F1
#
_cell.length_a   1.000
_cell.length_b   1.000
_cell.length_c   1.000
_cell.angle_alpha   90.00
_cell.angle_beta   90.00
_cell.angle_gamma   90.00
#
_symmetry.space_group_name_H-M   'P 1'
#
loop_
_entity.id
_entity.type
_entity.pdbx_description
1 polymer ?
#
loop_
_entity_poly.entity_id
_entity_poly.type
_entity_poly.pdbx_seq_one_letter_code
_entity_poly.pdbx_strand_id
1 'polypeptide(L)'
;MTLTLAVHSSKGGTGKTSIAVNLAVAYASEGKNTCLIDLDLRGPSLSSMFKPGTHFWINDFLSGKCSLKDTLNDIKPEMETSGHLYVSFANPDIGVIRDLVSKDRNWQAGALKALMNGKKELAANSLDVIIFDTSPGVEYESINAVAASDMVVIVHNDTAACFNCTEQLIKGVYTLLDKKCAIIDNMYHGNCLDIIEKSRYGAPVLATIPCMCEIATRSNNEILVHSEPEHLFSKSIMAIRDKIEAMQ
;
A
#
# COMPACT_ATOMS: atom_id res chain seq x y z
N MET A 1 -16.19 -11.64 1.69
CA MET A 1 -15.88 -10.43 2.49
C MET A 1 -14.64 -9.83 1.87
N THR A 2 -14.62 -8.52 1.62
CA THR A 2 -13.47 -7.86 0.97
C THR A 2 -12.42 -7.48 2.00
N LEU A 3 -11.17 -7.89 1.79
CA LEU A 3 -10.03 -7.52 2.63
C LEU A 3 -9.50 -6.14 2.22
N THR A 4 -9.31 -5.22 3.17
CA THR A 4 -8.63 -3.94 2.91
C THR A 4 -7.34 -3.82 3.72
N LEU A 5 -6.23 -3.63 3.03
CA LEU A 5 -4.90 -3.48 3.59
C LEU A 5 -4.43 -2.03 3.45
N ALA A 6 -3.90 -1.43 4.50
CA ALA A 6 -3.08 -0.23 4.39
C ALA A 6 -1.60 -0.63 4.44
N VAL A 7 -0.87 -0.43 3.33
CA VAL A 7 0.58 -0.59 3.30
C VAL A 7 1.19 0.73 3.73
N HIS A 8 1.80 0.73 4.92
CA HIS A 8 2.18 1.96 5.60
C HIS A 8 3.55 1.82 6.29
N SER A 9 4.13 2.94 6.73
CA SER A 9 5.48 2.98 7.26
C SER A 9 5.73 4.28 8.01
N SER A 10 6.66 4.26 8.95
CA SER A 10 7.08 5.45 9.65
C SER A 10 7.87 6.46 8.81
N LYS A 11 8.49 6.03 7.72
CA LYS A 11 9.40 6.86 6.90
C LYS A 11 9.31 6.60 5.41
N GLY A 12 9.70 7.60 4.63
CA GLY A 12 9.94 7.44 3.19
C GLY A 12 11.14 6.52 2.93
N GLY A 13 11.18 5.91 1.74
CA GLY A 13 12.31 5.06 1.33
C GLY A 13 12.35 3.65 1.94
N THR A 14 11.32 3.22 2.68
CA THR A 14 11.22 1.84 3.21
C THR A 14 10.79 0.80 2.18
N GLY A 15 10.38 1.22 0.98
CA GLY A 15 9.91 0.34 -0.10
C GLY A 15 8.40 0.03 -0.09
N LYS A 16 7.58 0.81 0.64
CA LYS A 16 6.11 0.63 0.69
C LYS A 16 5.45 0.42 -0.67
N THR A 17 5.61 1.37 -1.59
CA THR A 17 4.98 1.29 -2.92
C THR A 17 5.38 0.03 -3.65
N SER A 18 6.66 -0.35 -3.62
CA SER A 18 7.15 -1.58 -4.24
C SER A 18 6.47 -2.81 -3.63
N ILE A 19 6.34 -2.88 -2.30
CA ILE A 19 5.61 -3.95 -1.61
C ILE A 19 4.12 -3.91 -1.99
N ALA A 20 3.47 -2.75 -1.97
CA ALA A 20 2.04 -2.59 -2.24
C ALA A 20 1.67 -3.03 -3.67
N VAL A 21 2.45 -2.59 -4.66
CA VAL A 21 2.28 -2.96 -6.08
C VAL A 21 2.48 -4.45 -6.27
N ASN A 22 3.58 -5.02 -5.77
CA ASN A 22 3.84 -6.45 -5.95
C ASN A 22 2.82 -7.31 -5.19
N LEU A 23 2.36 -6.87 -4.01
CA LEU A 23 1.32 -7.57 -3.28
C LEU A 23 -0.03 -7.53 -4.04
N ALA A 24 -0.37 -6.40 -4.66
CA ALA A 24 -1.57 -6.28 -5.49
C ALA A 24 -1.54 -7.24 -6.69
N VAL A 25 -0.41 -7.28 -7.40
CA VAL A 25 -0.21 -8.22 -8.52
C VAL A 25 -0.21 -9.67 -8.04
N ALA A 26 0.35 -9.97 -6.87
CA ALA A 26 0.36 -11.32 -6.29
C ALA A 26 -1.06 -11.82 -5.96
N TYR A 27 -1.95 -10.96 -5.45
CA TYR A 27 -3.36 -11.31 -5.25
C TYR A 27 -4.09 -11.49 -6.58
N ALA A 28 -3.92 -10.55 -7.52
CA ALA A 28 -4.56 -10.63 -8.83
C ALA A 28 -4.13 -11.87 -9.63
N SER A 29 -2.87 -12.27 -9.53
CA SER A 29 -2.34 -13.46 -10.21
C SER A 29 -3.01 -14.77 -9.75
N GLU A 30 -3.47 -14.83 -8.49
CA GLU A 30 -4.24 -15.95 -7.94
C GLU A 30 -5.75 -15.88 -8.23
N GLY A 31 -6.17 -14.97 -9.10
CA GLY A 31 -7.58 -14.84 -9.48
C GLY A 31 -8.41 -13.92 -8.60
N LYS A 32 -7.81 -13.23 -7.61
CA LYS A 32 -8.54 -12.27 -6.77
C LYS A 32 -8.76 -10.95 -7.52
N ASN A 33 -9.99 -10.45 -7.54
CA ASN A 33 -10.25 -9.11 -8.04
C ASN A 33 -9.68 -8.09 -7.05
N THR A 34 -8.63 -7.40 -7.47
CA THR A 34 -7.79 -6.58 -6.60
C THR A 34 -7.82 -5.12 -7.03
N CYS A 35 -7.91 -4.21 -6.06
CA CYS A 35 -7.81 -2.77 -6.30
C CYS A 35 -6.64 -2.19 -5.51
N LEU A 36 -5.69 -1.56 -6.20
CA LEU A 36 -4.62 -0.76 -5.60
C LEU A 36 -4.98 0.73 -5.70
N ILE A 37 -4.93 1.46 -4.59
CA ILE A 37 -5.23 2.90 -4.56
C ILE A 37 -4.00 3.64 -4.04
N ASP A 38 -3.49 4.57 -4.84
CA ASP A 38 -2.42 5.49 -4.47
C ASP A 38 -2.98 6.56 -3.52
N LEU A 39 -2.75 6.41 -2.22
CA LEU A 39 -3.04 7.42 -1.20
C LEU A 39 -1.77 8.11 -0.71
N ASP A 40 -0.64 8.00 -1.42
CA ASP A 40 0.51 8.89 -1.23
C ASP A 40 0.29 10.20 -2.00
N LEU A 41 -0.65 11.02 -1.49
CA LEU A 41 -1.12 12.21 -2.21
C LEU A 41 -0.07 13.34 -2.29
N ARG A 42 1.02 13.25 -1.53
CA ARG A 42 2.10 14.26 -1.52
C ARG A 42 3.34 13.84 -2.29
N GLY A 43 3.53 12.54 -2.49
CA GLY A 43 4.63 11.98 -3.26
C GLY A 43 4.17 10.81 -4.13
N PRO A 44 3.16 11.01 -5.01
CA PRO A 44 2.57 9.91 -5.75
C PRO A 44 3.60 9.28 -6.69
N SER A 45 3.58 7.95 -6.74
CA SER A 45 4.59 7.18 -7.47
C SER A 45 3.98 6.22 -8.47
N LEU A 46 2.74 5.76 -8.26
CA LEU A 46 2.09 4.82 -9.16
C LEU A 46 1.85 5.41 -10.55
N SER A 47 1.50 6.70 -10.64
CA SER A 47 1.31 7.36 -11.94
C SER A 47 2.58 7.37 -12.78
N SER A 48 3.75 7.44 -12.14
CA SER A 48 5.06 7.41 -12.82
C SER A 48 5.45 5.99 -13.24
N MET A 49 5.02 4.98 -12.49
CA MET A 49 5.27 3.56 -12.79
C MET A 49 4.39 3.05 -13.95
N PHE A 50 3.10 3.35 -13.91
CA PHE A 50 2.13 2.79 -14.88
C PHE A 50 1.83 3.73 -16.06
N LYS A 51 2.15 5.03 -15.95
CA LYS A 51 1.86 6.06 -16.97
C LYS A 51 0.42 5.99 -17.50
N PRO A 52 -0.59 6.06 -16.61
CA PRO A 52 -1.97 5.80 -16.98
C PRO A 52 -2.52 6.89 -17.90
N GLY A 53 -3.38 6.50 -18.84
CA GLY A 53 -4.23 7.40 -19.61
C GLY A 53 -5.48 7.86 -18.83
N THR A 54 -5.33 8.23 -17.55
CA THR A 54 -6.47 8.54 -16.67
C THR A 54 -6.97 9.98 -16.85
N HIS A 55 -8.29 10.15 -16.80
CA HIS A 55 -8.94 11.48 -16.80
C HIS A 55 -9.32 11.95 -15.39
N PHE A 56 -9.49 11.02 -14.45
CA PHE A 56 -9.81 11.31 -13.05
C PHE A 56 -8.75 10.72 -12.12
N TRP A 57 -8.40 11.48 -11.09
CA TRP A 57 -7.45 11.07 -10.07
C TRP A 57 -8.19 10.75 -8.78
N ILE A 58 -7.57 9.98 -7.90
CA ILE A 58 -8.13 9.73 -6.56
C ILE A 58 -8.40 11.04 -5.80
N ASN A 59 -7.61 12.09 -6.07
CA ASN A 59 -7.78 13.43 -5.50
C ASN A 59 -9.13 14.06 -5.90
N ASP A 60 -9.61 13.81 -7.12
CA ASP A 60 -10.90 14.30 -7.61
C ASP A 60 -12.05 13.57 -6.93
N PHE A 61 -11.92 12.25 -6.74
CA PHE A 61 -12.86 11.45 -5.97
C PHE A 61 -12.95 11.92 -4.51
N LEU A 62 -11.80 12.11 -3.84
CA LEU A 62 -11.75 12.59 -2.46
C LEU A 62 -12.33 14.01 -2.32
N SER A 63 -12.29 14.79 -3.40
CA SER A 63 -12.92 16.11 -3.49
C SER A 63 -14.42 16.07 -3.90
N GLY A 64 -14.99 14.88 -4.13
CA GLY A 64 -16.39 14.71 -4.53
C GLY A 64 -16.70 15.11 -5.97
N LYS A 65 -15.71 15.21 -6.85
CA LYS A 65 -15.89 15.62 -8.25
C LYS A 65 -16.27 14.46 -9.19
N CYS A 66 -15.96 13.23 -8.79
CA CYS A 66 -16.27 12.00 -9.53
C CYS A 66 -16.56 10.85 -8.58
N SER A 67 -17.00 9.71 -9.11
CA SER A 67 -17.11 8.46 -8.35
C SER A 67 -15.75 7.76 -8.26
N LEU A 68 -15.58 6.84 -7.30
CA LEU A 68 -14.32 6.08 -7.18
C LEU A 68 -14.08 5.24 -8.45
N LYS A 69 -15.15 4.69 -9.02
CA LYS A 69 -15.10 3.89 -10.25
C LYS A 69 -14.49 4.65 -11.42
N ASP A 70 -14.74 5.95 -11.54
CA ASP A 70 -14.21 6.79 -12.62
C ASP A 70 -12.68 6.95 -12.55
N THR A 71 -12.08 6.67 -11.39
CA THR A 71 -10.62 6.74 -11.19
C THR A 71 -9.91 5.41 -11.46
N LEU A 72 -10.65 4.31 -11.61
CA LEU A 72 -10.09 2.97 -11.75
C LEU A 72 -9.61 2.71 -13.17
N ASN A 73 -8.38 2.24 -13.29
CA ASN A 73 -7.79 1.77 -14.53
C ASN A 73 -7.57 0.26 -14.40
N ASP A 74 -8.09 -0.54 -15.33
CA ASP A 74 -7.86 -1.99 -15.34
C ASP A 74 -6.52 -2.27 -16.02
N ILE A 75 -5.54 -2.73 -15.24
CA ILE A 75 -4.17 -3.03 -15.67
C ILE A 75 -3.99 -4.55 -15.89
N LYS A 76 -5.08 -5.33 -15.84
CA LYS A 76 -5.05 -6.77 -16.16
C LYS A 76 -4.42 -7.06 -17.53
N PRO A 77 -4.70 -6.31 -18.62
CA PRO A 77 -4.10 -6.60 -19.92
C PRO A 77 -2.57 -6.52 -19.93
N GLU A 78 -1.99 -5.58 -19.19
CA GLU A 78 -0.54 -5.36 -19.12
C GLU A 78 0.17 -6.36 -18.20
N MET A 79 -0.52 -6.90 -17.19
CA MET A 79 0.05 -7.80 -16.19
C MET A 79 -0.36 -9.27 -16.37
N GLU A 80 -1.22 -9.55 -17.36
CA GLU A 80 -1.72 -10.90 -17.69
C GLU A 80 -2.22 -11.69 -16.46
N THR A 81 -2.83 -11.00 -15.48
CA THR A 81 -3.27 -11.63 -14.22
C THR A 81 -4.55 -12.45 -14.40
N SER A 82 -4.71 -13.50 -13.61
CA SER A 82 -5.93 -14.32 -13.61
C SER A 82 -7.17 -13.52 -13.20
N GLY A 83 -7.06 -12.72 -12.14
CA GLY A 83 -8.08 -11.80 -11.63
C GLY A 83 -7.95 -10.39 -12.23
N HIS A 84 -8.95 -9.53 -12.01
CA HIS A 84 -8.82 -8.12 -12.37
C HIS A 84 -7.87 -7.39 -11.42
N LEU A 85 -7.07 -6.48 -11.98
CA LEU A 85 -6.21 -5.59 -11.22
C LEU A 85 -6.55 -4.14 -11.57
N TYR A 86 -7.30 -3.49 -10.69
CA TYR A 86 -7.61 -2.08 -10.82
C TYR A 86 -6.59 -1.23 -10.08
N VAL A 87 -6.18 -0.11 -10.69
CA VAL A 87 -5.32 0.87 -10.05
C VAL A 87 -5.97 2.26 -10.12
N SER A 88 -6.04 2.93 -8.97
CA SER A 88 -6.43 4.34 -8.86
C SER A 88 -5.20 5.18 -8.51
N PHE A 89 -4.96 6.23 -9.30
CA PHE A 89 -3.74 7.01 -9.25
C PHE A 89 -3.95 8.36 -8.58
N ALA A 90 -2.92 8.83 -7.87
CA ALA A 90 -2.83 10.19 -7.37
C ALA A 90 -2.18 11.13 -8.39
N ASN A 91 -2.68 12.37 -8.42
CA ASN A 91 -2.24 13.38 -9.37
C ASN A 91 -0.84 13.92 -8.98
N PRO A 92 0.18 13.77 -9.85
CA PRO A 92 1.54 14.24 -9.55
C PRO A 92 1.73 15.75 -9.75
N ASP A 93 0.71 16.49 -10.19
CA ASP A 93 0.79 17.93 -10.37
C ASP A 93 1.08 18.65 -9.04
N ILE A 94 2.12 19.48 -9.03
CA ILE A 94 2.58 20.17 -7.82
C ILE A 94 1.56 21.18 -7.29
N GLY A 95 0.71 21.75 -8.16
CA GLY A 95 -0.38 22.64 -7.78
C GLY A 95 -1.46 21.89 -7.01
N VAL A 96 -1.81 20.68 -7.45
CA VAL A 96 -2.73 19.79 -6.75
C VAL A 96 -2.16 19.33 -5.40
N ILE A 97 -0.89 18.94 -5.35
CA ILE A 97 -0.21 18.57 -4.10
C ILE A 97 -0.24 19.72 -3.09
N ARG A 98 0.07 20.95 -3.52
CA ARG A 98 0.05 22.13 -2.66
C ARG A 98 -1.36 22.46 -2.15
N ASP A 99 -2.37 22.34 -3.01
CA ASP A 99 -3.77 22.53 -2.62
C ASP A 99 -4.20 21.52 -1.54
N LEU A 100 -3.78 20.27 -1.64
CA LEU A 100 -4.09 19.22 -0.65
C LEU A 100 -3.50 19.51 0.73
N VAL A 101 -2.26 20.00 0.80
CA VAL A 101 -1.62 20.40 2.06
C VAL A 101 -2.40 21.53 2.75
N SER A 102 -3.12 22.35 1.98
CA SER A 102 -3.90 23.46 2.50
C SER A 102 -5.33 23.09 2.95
N LYS A 103 -5.77 21.84 2.76
CA LYS A 103 -7.12 21.40 3.10
C LYS A 103 -7.35 21.38 4.61
N ASP A 104 -8.51 21.90 5.02
CA ASP A 104 -8.91 21.96 6.42
C ASP A 104 -9.39 20.61 6.96
N ARG A 105 -9.62 20.54 8.28
CA ARG A 105 -10.08 19.31 8.95
C ARG A 105 -11.44 18.83 8.46
N ASN A 106 -12.31 19.73 8.01
CA ASN A 106 -13.63 19.36 7.49
C ASN A 106 -13.49 18.61 6.18
N TRP A 107 -12.64 19.11 5.29
CA TRP A 107 -12.32 18.44 4.04
C TRP A 107 -11.64 17.10 4.31
N GLN A 108 -10.68 17.03 5.24
CA GLN A 108 -9.98 15.79 5.61
C GLN A 108 -10.95 14.72 6.15
N ALA A 109 -11.92 15.11 6.98
CA ALA A 109 -12.98 14.20 7.45
C ALA A 109 -13.93 13.79 6.32
N GLY A 110 -14.23 14.71 5.39
CA GLY A 110 -14.98 14.41 4.17
C GLY A 110 -14.28 13.36 3.29
N ALA A 111 -12.96 13.48 3.14
CA ALA A 111 -12.13 12.53 2.40
C ALA A 111 -12.15 11.13 3.05
N LEU A 112 -12.11 11.04 4.39
CA LEU A 112 -12.29 9.76 5.10
C LEU A 112 -13.66 9.14 4.78
N LYS A 113 -14.73 9.94 4.87
CA LYS A 113 -16.08 9.47 4.57
C LYS A 113 -16.21 8.99 3.11
N ALA A 114 -15.61 9.72 2.17
CA ALA A 114 -15.54 9.31 0.77
C ALA A 114 -14.82 7.96 0.64
N LEU A 115 -13.64 7.80 1.22
CA LEU A 115 -12.86 6.56 1.18
C LEU A 115 -13.63 5.36 1.78
N MET A 116 -14.30 5.55 2.92
CA MET A 116 -15.12 4.50 3.54
C MET A 116 -16.31 4.09 2.67
N ASN A 117 -16.96 5.04 2.00
CA ASN A 117 -18.07 4.76 1.09
C ASN A 117 -17.59 4.08 -0.18
N GLY A 118 -16.49 4.57 -0.77
CA GLY A 118 -15.87 3.97 -1.94
C GLY A 118 -15.44 2.52 -1.70
N LYS A 119 -14.81 2.23 -0.56
CA LYS A 119 -14.49 0.84 -0.14
C LYS A 119 -15.73 -0.06 -0.14
N LYS A 120 -16.84 0.41 0.44
CA LYS A 120 -18.11 -0.35 0.49
C LYS A 120 -18.67 -0.59 -0.91
N GLU A 121 -18.60 0.40 -1.79
CA GLU A 121 -19.02 0.27 -3.18
C GLU A 121 -18.17 -0.75 -3.94
N LEU A 122 -16.84 -0.69 -3.82
CA LEU A 122 -15.94 -1.67 -4.42
C LEU A 122 -16.24 -3.09 -3.91
N ALA A 123 -16.43 -3.25 -2.59
CA ALA A 123 -16.80 -4.53 -2.00
C ALA A 123 -18.12 -5.09 -2.55
N ALA A 124 -19.11 -4.24 -2.80
CA ALA A 124 -20.38 -4.63 -3.41
C ALA A 124 -20.23 -5.03 -4.90
N ASN A 125 -19.16 -4.59 -5.57
CA ASN A 125 -18.85 -4.87 -6.97
C ASN A 125 -17.85 -6.02 -7.14
N SER A 126 -17.84 -7.01 -6.22
CA SER A 126 -17.04 -8.23 -6.32
C SER A 126 -15.51 -8.02 -6.29
N LEU A 127 -15.03 -6.95 -5.64
CA LEU A 127 -13.62 -6.83 -5.27
C LEU A 127 -13.33 -7.70 -4.05
N ASP A 128 -12.28 -8.52 -4.14
CA ASP A 128 -11.83 -9.40 -3.07
C ASP A 128 -10.83 -8.69 -2.15
N VAL A 129 -9.93 -7.89 -2.73
CA VAL A 129 -8.83 -7.22 -2.01
C VAL A 129 -8.71 -5.76 -2.43
N ILE A 130 -8.54 -4.88 -1.45
CA ILE A 130 -8.24 -3.46 -1.64
C ILE A 130 -6.94 -3.16 -0.90
N ILE A 131 -5.98 -2.54 -1.59
CA ILE A 131 -4.68 -2.17 -1.05
C ILE A 131 -4.55 -0.66 -1.15
N PHE A 132 -4.30 0.01 -0.02
CA PHE A 132 -3.94 1.41 0.04
C PHE A 132 -2.42 1.52 0.12
N ASP A 133 -1.79 2.10 -0.90
CA ASP A 133 -0.42 2.60 -0.77
C ASP A 133 -0.48 4.00 -0.16
N THR A 134 0.34 4.29 0.85
CA THR A 134 0.16 5.50 1.68
C THR A 134 1.42 6.35 1.74
N SER A 135 1.25 7.65 1.99
CA SER A 135 2.36 8.49 2.47
C SER A 135 2.93 7.94 3.78
N PRO A 136 4.23 8.13 4.07
CA PRO A 136 4.80 7.77 5.36
C PRO A 136 4.31 8.69 6.48
N GLY A 137 4.44 8.25 7.73
CA GLY A 137 4.23 9.10 8.92
C GLY A 137 2.78 9.14 9.39
N VAL A 138 2.29 10.33 9.78
CA VAL A 138 0.98 10.54 10.43
C VAL A 138 0.13 11.60 9.74
N GLU A 139 0.37 11.81 8.45
CA GLU A 139 -0.39 12.77 7.66
C GLU A 139 -1.83 12.29 7.47
N TYR A 140 -2.79 13.21 7.31
CA TYR A 140 -4.21 12.87 7.35
C TYR A 140 -4.59 11.79 6.32
N GLU A 141 -3.98 11.80 5.14
CA GLU A 141 -4.22 10.82 4.08
C GLU A 141 -3.82 9.41 4.51
N SER A 142 -2.67 9.28 5.19
CA SER A 142 -2.18 8.03 5.73
C SER A 142 -3.03 7.54 6.91
N ILE A 143 -3.45 8.44 7.81
CA ILE A 143 -4.32 8.11 8.93
C ILE A 143 -5.72 7.70 8.45
N ASN A 144 -6.25 8.38 7.43
CA ASN A 144 -7.53 8.02 6.82
C ASN A 144 -7.48 6.64 6.17
N ALA A 145 -6.39 6.33 5.44
CA ALA A 145 -6.16 5.01 4.87
C ALA A 145 -6.10 3.92 5.95
N VAL A 146 -5.34 4.15 7.02
CA VAL A 146 -5.25 3.27 8.19
C VAL A 146 -6.63 3.06 8.81
N ALA A 147 -7.36 4.14 9.09
CA ALA A 147 -8.69 4.09 9.70
C ALA A 147 -9.70 3.30 8.85
N ALA A 148 -9.62 3.41 7.52
CA ALA A 148 -10.49 2.70 6.58
C ALA A 148 -10.08 1.23 6.31
N SER A 149 -8.83 0.85 6.63
CA SER A 149 -8.31 -0.51 6.44
C SER A 149 -8.76 -1.49 7.53
N ASP A 150 -8.77 -2.78 7.19
CA ASP A 150 -9.01 -3.86 8.14
C ASP A 150 -7.70 -4.30 8.83
N MET A 151 -6.57 -4.15 8.13
CA MET A 151 -5.23 -4.46 8.63
C MET A 151 -4.20 -3.46 8.09
N VAL A 152 -3.22 -3.13 8.93
CA VAL A 152 -2.05 -2.32 8.56
C VAL A 152 -0.84 -3.24 8.35
N VAL A 153 -0.30 -3.23 7.14
CA VAL A 153 0.96 -3.89 6.78
C VAL A 153 2.07 -2.84 6.85
N ILE A 154 2.92 -2.97 7.87
CA ILE A 154 3.93 -1.98 8.21
C ILE A 154 5.24 -2.37 7.52
N VAL A 155 5.70 -1.55 6.58
CA VAL A 155 6.99 -1.72 5.92
C VAL A 155 8.06 -1.01 6.75
N HIS A 156 8.88 -1.81 7.42
CA HIS A 156 9.96 -1.41 8.32
C HIS A 156 11.32 -1.64 7.63
N ASN A 157 12.34 -0.88 8.01
CA ASN A 157 13.73 -1.16 7.63
C ASN A 157 14.64 -0.99 8.85
N ASP A 158 15.82 -1.58 8.81
CA ASP A 158 16.71 -1.70 9.99
C ASP A 158 17.42 -0.39 10.41
N THR A 159 17.02 0.75 9.85
CA THR A 159 17.62 2.02 10.21
C THR A 159 17.19 2.42 11.62
N ALA A 160 18.12 2.88 12.46
CA ALA A 160 17.83 3.30 13.85
C ALA A 160 16.68 4.32 13.94
N ALA A 161 16.54 5.14 12.90
CA ALA A 161 15.52 6.15 12.80
C ALA A 161 14.12 5.58 12.49
N CYS A 162 14.01 4.37 11.95
CA CYS A 162 12.77 3.65 11.67
C CYS A 162 12.26 2.89 12.90
N PHE A 163 13.14 2.34 13.75
CA PHE A 163 12.77 1.62 14.98
C PHE A 163 11.86 2.45 15.89
N ASN A 164 12.37 3.60 16.37
CA ASN A 164 11.62 4.44 17.32
C ASN A 164 10.31 4.95 16.73
N CYS A 165 10.31 5.38 15.47
CA CYS A 165 9.09 5.92 14.84
C CYS A 165 8.05 4.82 14.59
N THR A 166 8.46 3.60 14.24
CA THR A 166 7.54 2.49 14.00
C THR A 166 6.85 2.06 15.29
N GLU A 167 7.58 1.93 16.40
CA GLU A 167 6.99 1.63 17.70
C GLU A 167 5.98 2.71 18.12
N GLN A 168 6.32 3.99 17.91
CA GLN A 168 5.40 5.10 18.21
C GLN A 168 4.14 5.07 17.36
N LEU A 169 4.22 4.72 16.08
CA LEU A 169 3.04 4.57 15.23
C LEU A 169 2.13 3.43 15.69
N ILE A 170 2.71 2.28 16.03
CA ILE A 170 1.95 1.14 16.53
C ILE A 170 1.20 1.53 17.81
N LYS A 171 1.89 2.12 18.79
CA LYS A 171 1.29 2.47 20.10
C LYS A 171 0.36 3.69 20.00
N GLY A 172 0.77 4.72 19.27
CA GLY A 172 0.13 6.03 19.25
C GLY A 172 -0.93 6.22 18.18
N VAL A 173 -1.01 5.33 17.19
CA VAL A 173 -2.00 5.42 16.09
C VAL A 173 -2.72 4.10 15.91
N TYR A 174 -2.01 3.03 15.54
CA TYR A 174 -2.66 1.80 15.08
C TYR A 174 -3.42 1.09 16.19
N THR A 175 -2.84 1.02 17.39
CA THR A 175 -3.50 0.45 18.57
C THR A 175 -4.71 1.29 18.99
N LEU A 176 -4.62 2.63 18.91
CA LEU A 176 -5.74 3.52 19.28
C LEU A 176 -6.92 3.41 18.29
N LEU A 177 -6.63 3.05 17.04
CA LEU A 177 -7.62 2.80 16.00
C LEU A 177 -8.06 1.33 15.93
N ASP A 178 -7.67 0.51 16.91
CA ASP A 178 -7.96 -0.93 17.01
C ASP A 178 -7.61 -1.70 15.72
N LYS A 179 -6.43 -1.42 15.16
CA LYS A 179 -5.97 -2.03 13.92
C LYS A 179 -5.12 -3.27 14.17
N LYS A 180 -5.45 -4.36 13.47
CA LYS A 180 -4.55 -5.49 13.30
C LYS A 180 -3.30 -4.99 12.55
N CYS A 181 -2.12 -5.32 13.05
CA CYS A 181 -0.84 -4.95 12.45
C CYS A 181 -0.03 -6.19 12.11
N ALA A 182 0.73 -6.12 11.02
CA ALA A 182 1.87 -7.01 10.81
C ALA A 182 3.01 -6.23 10.15
N ILE A 183 4.23 -6.73 10.32
CA ILE A 183 5.45 -6.05 9.91
C ILE A 183 6.12 -6.82 8.78
N ILE A 184 6.65 -6.09 7.80
CA ILE A 184 7.60 -6.57 6.82
C ILE A 184 8.91 -5.86 7.08
N ASP A 185 9.93 -6.60 7.50
CA ASP A 185 11.29 -6.07 7.66
C ASP A 185 11.94 -6.05 6.27
N ASN A 186 11.83 -4.93 5.57
CA ASN A 186 12.36 -4.74 4.23
C ASN A 186 13.75 -4.07 4.26
N MET A 187 14.54 -4.30 3.21
CA MET A 187 15.91 -3.79 3.10
C MET A 187 16.76 -4.15 4.32
N TYR A 188 16.64 -5.38 4.81
CA TYR A 188 17.38 -5.85 5.97
C TYR A 188 18.87 -6.03 5.63
N HIS A 189 19.78 -5.45 6.41
CA HIS A 189 21.23 -5.55 6.22
C HIS A 189 21.91 -6.49 7.22
N GLY A 190 21.15 -7.18 8.06
CA GLY A 190 21.72 -8.12 9.03
C GLY A 190 22.33 -9.36 8.39
N ASN A 191 23.20 -10.02 9.14
CA ASN A 191 23.91 -11.21 8.68
C ASN A 191 22.96 -12.42 8.64
N CYS A 192 23.25 -13.41 7.79
CA CYS A 192 22.48 -14.66 7.70
C CYS A 192 22.41 -15.49 9.01
N LEU A 193 23.12 -15.07 10.06
CA LEU A 193 23.13 -15.67 11.40
C LEU A 193 22.21 -14.95 12.40
N ASP A 194 21.62 -13.81 12.02
CA ASP A 194 20.70 -13.10 12.89
C ASP A 194 19.42 -13.91 13.06
N ILE A 195 18.97 -14.02 14.30
CA ILE A 195 17.68 -14.66 14.61
C ILE A 195 16.59 -13.79 13.98
N ILE A 196 15.93 -14.30 12.95
CA ILE A 196 14.78 -13.64 12.34
C ILE A 196 13.68 -13.55 13.39
N GLU A 197 13.41 -12.33 13.85
CA GLU A 197 12.35 -12.06 14.82
C GLU A 197 11.00 -12.46 14.25
N LYS A 198 10.25 -13.30 14.97
CA LYS A 198 8.89 -13.70 14.56
C LYS A 198 7.84 -12.62 14.87
N SER A 199 8.18 -11.70 15.76
CA SER A 199 7.31 -10.60 16.17
C SER A 199 8.14 -9.39 16.58
N ARG A 200 7.65 -8.19 16.26
CA ARG A 200 8.27 -6.92 16.60
C ARG A 200 7.19 -5.97 17.12
N TYR A 201 7.43 -5.34 18.27
CA TYR A 201 6.48 -4.42 18.94
C TYR A 201 5.07 -5.01 19.19
N GLY A 202 4.97 -6.32 19.40
CA GLY A 202 3.69 -7.01 19.59
C GLY A 202 2.93 -7.34 18.29
N ALA A 203 3.49 -7.00 17.12
CA ALA A 203 2.96 -7.41 15.81
C ALA A 203 3.79 -8.56 15.21
N PRO A 204 3.17 -9.52 14.50
CA PRO A 204 3.90 -10.57 13.80
C PRO A 204 4.74 -9.99 12.65
N VAL A 205 5.93 -10.56 12.43
CA VAL A 205 6.77 -10.28 11.27
C VAL A 205 6.43 -11.28 10.16
N LEU A 206 5.90 -10.79 9.04
CA LEU A 206 5.48 -11.61 7.90
C LEU A 206 6.68 -12.09 7.09
N ALA A 207 7.67 -11.23 6.89
CA ALA A 207 8.91 -11.58 6.21
C ALA A 207 10.03 -10.62 6.59
N THR A 208 11.26 -11.10 6.42
CA THR A 208 12.47 -10.30 6.43
C THR A 208 13.09 -10.42 5.05
N ILE A 209 13.11 -9.32 4.31
CA ILE A 209 13.57 -9.22 2.94
C ILE A 209 14.92 -8.48 2.96
N PRO A 210 16.02 -9.11 2.52
CA PRO A 210 17.33 -8.48 2.54
C PRO A 210 17.39 -7.28 1.57
N CYS A 211 18.33 -6.38 1.80
CA CYS A 211 18.60 -5.30 0.85
C CYS A 211 19.12 -5.88 -0.48
N MET A 212 18.40 -5.57 -1.58
CA MET A 212 18.70 -6.05 -2.93
C MET A 212 18.87 -4.85 -3.85
N CYS A 213 20.11 -4.48 -4.13
CA CYS A 213 20.43 -3.30 -4.94
C CYS A 213 19.82 -3.39 -6.35
N GLU A 214 19.68 -4.59 -6.91
CA GLU A 214 19.08 -4.81 -8.22
C GLU A 214 17.62 -4.34 -8.29
N ILE A 215 16.88 -4.36 -7.18
CA ILE A 215 15.49 -3.87 -7.15
C ILE A 215 15.47 -2.34 -7.29
N ALA A 216 16.41 -1.65 -6.64
CA ALA A 216 16.48 -0.19 -6.67
C ALA A 216 16.94 0.37 -8.03
N THR A 217 17.68 -0.41 -8.81
CA THR A 217 18.24 0.01 -10.11
C THR A 217 17.35 -0.33 -11.31
N ARG A 218 16.24 -1.04 -11.10
CA ARG A 218 15.35 -1.46 -12.18
C ARG A 218 14.48 -0.32 -12.69
N SER A 219 13.99 -0.48 -13.91
CA SER A 219 13.06 0.47 -14.49
C SER A 219 11.73 0.47 -13.72
N ASN A 220 11.08 1.63 -13.60
CA ASN A 220 9.83 1.81 -12.85
C ASN A 220 8.65 0.94 -13.35
N ASN A 221 8.81 0.24 -14.48
CA ASN A 221 7.78 -0.54 -15.13
C ASN A 221 7.89 -2.05 -14.83
N GLU A 222 8.94 -2.50 -14.13
CA GLU A 222 9.11 -3.91 -13.80
C GLU A 222 8.50 -4.25 -12.44
N ILE A 223 7.41 -5.02 -12.46
CA ILE A 223 6.82 -5.61 -11.27
C ILE A 223 7.38 -7.02 -11.09
N LEU A 224 8.27 -7.20 -10.12
CA LEU A 224 9.08 -8.42 -9.96
C LEU A 224 8.25 -9.70 -9.80
N VAL A 225 7.14 -9.67 -9.06
CA VAL A 225 6.32 -10.88 -8.87
C VAL A 225 5.76 -11.41 -10.20
N HIS A 226 5.60 -10.53 -11.19
CA HIS A 226 5.17 -10.87 -12.53
C HIS A 226 6.36 -11.22 -13.44
N SER A 227 7.39 -10.37 -13.50
CA SER A 227 8.51 -10.56 -14.44
C SER A 227 9.49 -11.65 -14.02
N GLU A 228 9.69 -11.86 -12.71
CA GLU A 228 10.65 -12.80 -12.14
C GLU A 228 10.07 -13.52 -10.92
N PRO A 229 9.14 -14.46 -11.11
CA PRO A 229 8.46 -15.15 -10.01
C PRO A 229 9.41 -15.95 -9.10
N GLU A 230 10.54 -16.42 -9.64
CA GLU A 230 11.53 -17.19 -8.91
C GLU A 230 12.48 -16.35 -8.04
N HIS A 231 12.48 -15.03 -8.21
CA HIS A 231 13.31 -14.10 -7.45
C HIS A 231 12.96 -14.15 -5.95
N LEU A 232 13.95 -13.96 -5.08
CA LEU A 232 13.76 -14.04 -3.62
C LEU A 232 12.70 -13.02 -3.13
N PHE A 233 12.71 -11.81 -3.68
CA PHE A 233 11.69 -10.80 -3.42
C PHE A 233 10.28 -11.29 -3.79
N SER A 234 10.10 -11.81 -5.01
CA SER A 234 8.82 -12.32 -5.50
C SER A 234 8.29 -13.45 -4.60
N LYS A 235 9.14 -14.42 -4.28
CA LYS A 235 8.82 -15.50 -3.32
C LYS A 235 8.43 -14.96 -1.94
N SER A 236 9.12 -13.92 -1.47
CA SER A 236 8.80 -13.27 -0.20
C SER A 236 7.42 -12.59 -0.24
N ILE A 237 7.08 -11.90 -1.33
CA ILE A 237 5.76 -11.29 -1.54
C ILE A 237 4.65 -12.36 -1.52
N MET A 238 4.84 -13.48 -2.22
CA MET A 238 3.88 -14.58 -2.23
C MET A 238 3.68 -15.17 -0.83
N ALA A 239 4.78 -15.38 -0.08
CA ALA A 239 4.70 -15.85 1.31
C ALA A 239 4.03 -14.83 2.25
N ILE A 240 4.26 -13.53 2.05
CA ILE A 240 3.58 -12.45 2.78
C ILE A 240 2.08 -12.52 2.54
N ARG A 241 1.65 -12.62 1.27
CA ARG A 241 0.25 -12.76 0.88
C ARG A 241 -0.41 -13.93 1.59
N ASP A 242 0.20 -15.11 1.53
CA ASP A 242 -0.35 -16.32 2.15
C ASP A 242 -0.50 -16.19 3.67
N LYS A 243 0.46 -15.54 4.34
CA LYS A 243 0.37 -15.26 5.78
C LYS A 243 -0.73 -14.26 6.10
N ILE A 244 -0.95 -13.25 5.26
CA ILE A 244 -2.05 -12.28 5.45
C ILE A 244 -3.40 -13.00 5.33
N GLU A 245 -3.59 -13.85 4.32
CA GLU A 245 -4.81 -14.64 4.15
C GLU A 245 -5.05 -15.58 5.36
N ALA A 246 -4.00 -16.17 5.91
CA ALA A 246 -4.11 -17.03 7.10
C ALA A 246 -4.45 -16.26 8.40
N MET A 247 -4.37 -14.92 8.41
CA MET A 247 -4.69 -14.05 9.55
C MET A 247 -6.11 -13.47 9.52
N GLN A 248 -6.85 -13.69 8.42
CA GLN A 248 -8.24 -13.27 8.27
C GLN A 248 -9.16 -14.09 9.17
#